data_AF-A0A1A9V258-F1
#
_entry.id   AF-A0A1A9V258-F1
#
_cell.length_a   1.000
_cell.length_b   1.000
_cell.length_c   1.000
_cell.angle_alpha   90.00
_cell.angle_beta   90.00
_cell.angle_gamma   90.00
#
_symmetry.space_group_name_H-M   'P 1'
#
loop_
_entity.id
_entity.type
_entity.pdbx_description
1 polymer ?
#
loop_
_entity_poly.entity_id
_entity_poly.type
_entity_poly.pdbx_seq_one_letter_code
_entity_poly.pdbx_strand_id
1 'polypeptide(L)'
;MIQQQRQRIEQAVTEMIDDMDKNHLRKIQVDMHRCAAKCCEDSDASVETVQRCVERCSKPFNRAQNYVHHELGEFQDRLQRCVMQCNDDIKVKMSPSPSEDEVAKHTDQFERCAVKCVDKHVGLLPTMMKTMKSVLAKGPEHIPQMQNLVFVYCLFGIPSGWHRRTTSEMHSCAVRCCDDTRKQPRMDNVQSCIDECATPLLKAQDYMQHELGQFQVRLQRCVMQCNDDVRSLIPNNTNEADMARFRNQFERCTIQCVDKHIDIIPNMMRAMKSVLSSGPNAMRHA
;
A
#
# COMPACT_ATOMS: atom_id res chain seq x y z
N MET A 1 27.49 -23.46 2.75
CA MET A 1 27.23 -23.79 1.33
C MET A 1 25.83 -23.37 0.88
N ILE A 2 24.77 -23.78 1.57
CA ILE A 2 23.37 -23.44 1.19
C ILE A 2 23.10 -21.93 1.17
N GLN A 3 23.62 -21.17 2.15
CA GLN A 3 23.49 -19.70 2.17
C GLN A 3 24.10 -19.04 0.92
N GLN A 4 25.22 -19.56 0.43
CA GLN A 4 25.87 -19.06 -0.78
C GLN A 4 25.02 -19.33 -2.03
N GLN A 5 24.39 -20.51 -2.12
CA GLN A 5 23.48 -20.83 -3.22
C GLN A 5 22.23 -19.95 -3.21
N ARG A 6 21.68 -19.68 -2.01
CA ARG A 6 20.57 -18.74 -1.83
C ARG A 6 20.94 -17.34 -2.30
N GLN A 7 22.09 -16.82 -1.88
CA GLN A 7 22.56 -15.49 -2.27
C GLN A 7 22.77 -15.38 -3.79
N ARG A 8 23.29 -16.43 -4.42
CA ARG A 8 23.47 -16.49 -5.89
C ARG A 8 22.14 -16.39 -6.64
N ILE A 9 21.10 -17.06 -6.15
CA ILE A 9 19.75 -16.95 -6.74
C ILE A 9 19.18 -15.56 -6.53
N GLU A 10 19.23 -15.04 -5.31
CA GLU A 10 18.73 -13.71 -4.97
C GLU A 10 19.40 -12.63 -5.84
N GLN A 11 20.72 -12.71 -6.02
CA GLN A 11 21.46 -11.80 -6.88
C GLN A 11 21.04 -11.92 -8.36
N ALA A 12 20.99 -13.13 -8.93
CA ALA A 12 20.61 -13.33 -10.32
C ALA A 12 19.17 -12.87 -10.60
N VAL A 13 18.24 -13.11 -9.67
CA VAL A 13 16.86 -12.62 -9.77
C VAL A 13 16.80 -11.11 -9.66
N THR A 14 17.57 -10.50 -8.75
CA THR A 14 17.62 -9.04 -8.58
C THR A 14 18.15 -8.33 -9.82
N GLU A 15 19.27 -8.80 -10.38
CA GLU A 15 19.84 -8.25 -11.62
C GLU A 15 18.85 -8.34 -12.78
N MET A 16 18.10 -9.44 -12.84
CA MET A 16 17.07 -9.64 -13.84
C MET A 16 15.89 -8.66 -13.67
N ILE A 17 15.41 -8.46 -12.44
CA ILE A 17 14.33 -7.51 -12.13
C ILE A 17 14.77 -6.08 -12.45
N ASP A 18 15.97 -5.68 -12.04
CA ASP A 18 16.52 -4.34 -12.30
C ASP A 18 16.60 -4.05 -13.81
N ASP A 19 16.96 -5.04 -14.62
CA ASP A 19 17.02 -4.87 -16.07
C ASP A 19 15.61 -4.80 -16.72
N MET A 20 14.63 -5.57 -16.24
CA MET A 20 13.23 -5.41 -16.68
C MET A 20 12.65 -4.06 -16.29
N ASP A 21 12.93 -3.62 -15.06
CA ASP A 21 12.49 -2.34 -14.52
C ASP A 21 12.93 -1.19 -15.43
N LYS A 22 14.24 -1.09 -15.68
CA LYS A 22 14.85 -0.04 -16.49
C LYS A 22 14.33 0.00 -17.92
N ASN A 23 14.16 -1.17 -18.55
CA ASN A 23 13.88 -1.23 -19.98
C ASN A 23 12.38 -1.18 -20.31
N HIS A 24 11.52 -1.65 -19.40
CA HIS A 24 10.10 -1.86 -19.67
C HIS A 24 9.18 -1.26 -18.60
N LEU A 25 9.36 -1.60 -17.31
CA LEU A 25 8.36 -1.24 -16.29
C LEU A 25 8.32 0.26 -16.00
N ARG A 26 9.47 0.95 -15.97
CA ARG A 26 9.51 2.40 -15.76
C ARG A 26 8.70 3.18 -16.79
N LYS A 27 8.76 2.77 -18.07
CA LYS A 27 7.98 3.43 -19.14
C LYS A 27 6.49 3.29 -18.91
N ILE A 28 6.04 2.08 -18.56
CA ILE A 28 4.64 1.81 -18.23
C ILE A 28 4.21 2.63 -17.00
N GLN A 29 5.08 2.78 -16.00
CA GLN A 29 4.84 3.59 -14.80
C GLN A 29 4.76 5.09 -15.11
N VAL A 30 5.64 5.60 -15.97
CA VAL A 30 5.60 6.99 -16.47
C VAL A 30 4.28 7.28 -17.17
N ASP A 31 3.86 6.42 -18.09
CA ASP A 31 2.61 6.59 -18.83
C ASP A 31 1.39 6.58 -17.89
N MET A 32 1.41 5.69 -16.88
CA MET A 32 0.38 5.62 -15.84
C MET A 32 0.30 6.92 -15.03
N HIS A 33 1.42 7.42 -14.52
CA HIS A 33 1.44 8.65 -13.72
C HIS A 33 1.10 9.88 -14.55
N ARG A 34 1.54 9.95 -15.81
CA ARG A 34 1.20 11.04 -16.73
C ARG A 34 -0.29 11.06 -17.06
N CYS A 35 -0.89 9.88 -17.25
CA CYS A 35 -2.33 9.72 -17.42
C CYS A 35 -3.08 10.19 -16.17
N ALA A 36 -2.64 9.75 -14.98
CA ALA A 36 -3.26 10.10 -13.71
C ALA A 36 -3.17 11.61 -13.40
N ALA A 37 -2.04 12.25 -13.68
CA ALA A 37 -1.88 13.70 -13.55
C ALA A 37 -2.93 14.47 -14.37
N LYS A 38 -3.11 14.09 -15.64
CA LYS A 38 -4.14 14.67 -16.53
C LYS A 38 -5.56 14.44 -16.01
N CYS A 39 -5.85 13.26 -15.45
CA CYS A 39 -7.15 13.00 -14.82
C CYS A 39 -7.41 13.96 -13.65
N CYS A 40 -6.38 14.32 -12.88
CA CYS A 40 -6.51 15.21 -11.72
C CYS A 40 -6.55 16.70 -12.09
N GLU A 41 -6.07 17.09 -13.28
CA GLU A 41 -6.09 18.47 -13.77
C GLU A 41 -7.48 18.96 -14.19
N ASP A 42 -8.37 18.05 -14.56
CA ASP A 42 -9.76 18.37 -14.90
C ASP A 42 -10.52 18.87 -13.67
N SER A 43 -10.79 20.17 -13.61
CA SER A 43 -11.49 20.83 -12.49
C SER A 43 -13.00 20.58 -12.48
N ASP A 44 -13.56 20.22 -13.62
CA ASP A 44 -15.00 20.19 -13.85
C ASP A 44 -15.55 18.76 -13.69
N ALA A 45 -14.70 17.74 -13.84
CA ALA A 45 -15.05 16.35 -13.58
C ALA A 45 -15.38 16.07 -12.11
N SER A 46 -16.41 15.25 -11.86
CA SER A 46 -16.72 14.77 -10.49
C SER A 46 -15.59 13.92 -9.90
N VAL A 47 -15.54 13.82 -8.57
CA VAL A 47 -14.54 12.99 -7.86
C VAL A 47 -14.59 11.53 -8.35
N GLU A 48 -15.78 10.96 -8.50
CA GLU A 48 -15.98 9.59 -9.00
C GLU A 48 -15.45 9.41 -10.44
N THR A 49 -15.62 10.43 -11.28
CA THR A 49 -15.12 10.40 -12.66
C THR A 49 -13.59 10.39 -12.69
N VAL A 50 -12.94 11.23 -11.87
CA VAL A 50 -11.48 11.23 -11.75
C VAL A 50 -10.96 9.92 -11.17
N GLN A 51 -11.62 9.36 -10.15
CA GLN A 51 -11.25 8.05 -9.61
C GLN A 51 -11.26 6.97 -10.69
N ARG A 52 -12.35 6.86 -11.47
CA ARG A 52 -12.42 5.91 -12.59
C ARG A 52 -11.37 6.16 -13.66
N CYS A 53 -11.02 7.43 -13.92
CA CYS A 53 -9.98 7.79 -14.86
C CYS A 53 -8.61 7.27 -14.40
N VAL A 54 -8.22 7.57 -13.16
CA VAL A 54 -6.95 7.11 -12.57
C VAL A 54 -6.92 5.56 -12.48
N GLU A 55 -8.06 4.91 -12.22
CA GLU A 55 -8.14 3.44 -12.17
C GLU A 55 -7.88 2.82 -13.55
N ARG A 56 -8.38 3.46 -14.60
CA ARG A 56 -8.04 3.04 -15.97
C ARG A 56 -6.57 3.25 -16.27
N CYS A 57 -5.97 4.35 -15.81
CA CYS A 57 -4.55 4.62 -15.97
C CYS A 57 -3.66 3.56 -15.29
N SER A 58 -4.09 2.97 -14.16
CA SER A 58 -3.30 1.99 -13.41
C SER A 58 -3.40 0.55 -13.93
N LYS A 59 -4.49 0.20 -14.63
CA LYS A 59 -4.70 -1.15 -15.19
C LYS A 59 -3.50 -1.71 -15.97
N PRO A 60 -2.87 -0.95 -16.89
CA PRO A 60 -1.76 -1.46 -17.68
C PRO A 60 -0.54 -1.82 -16.81
N PHE A 61 -0.21 -0.95 -15.85
CA PHE A 61 0.87 -1.16 -14.90
C PHE A 61 0.61 -2.36 -13.98
N ASN A 62 -0.60 -2.46 -13.41
CA ASN A 62 -0.98 -3.56 -12.53
C ASN A 62 -0.90 -4.91 -13.25
N ARG A 63 -1.31 -4.97 -14.53
CA ARG A 63 -1.16 -6.19 -15.35
C ARG A 63 0.31 -6.59 -15.51
N ALA A 64 1.16 -5.64 -15.89
CA ALA A 64 2.58 -5.88 -16.06
C ALA A 64 3.25 -6.36 -14.75
N GLN A 65 2.95 -5.69 -13.63
CA GLN A 65 3.45 -6.10 -12.31
C GLN A 65 2.97 -7.50 -11.93
N ASN A 66 1.67 -7.78 -12.03
CA ASN A 66 1.12 -9.07 -11.65
C ASN A 66 1.68 -10.22 -12.49
N TYR A 67 1.91 -9.98 -13.78
CA TYR A 67 2.57 -10.97 -14.65
C TYR A 67 4.02 -11.23 -14.20
N VAL A 68 4.79 -10.18 -13.91
CA VAL A 68 6.16 -10.32 -13.40
C VAL A 68 6.20 -11.08 -12.08
N HIS A 69 5.33 -10.71 -11.13
CA HIS A 69 5.22 -11.40 -9.84
C HIS A 69 4.80 -12.86 -10.00
N HIS A 70 3.89 -13.16 -10.91
CA HIS A 70 3.45 -14.54 -11.17
C HIS A 70 4.60 -15.41 -11.70
N GLU A 71 5.33 -14.95 -12.72
CA GLU A 71 6.46 -15.69 -13.30
C GLU A 71 7.58 -15.92 -12.28
N LEU A 72 7.85 -14.92 -11.43
CA LEU A 72 8.80 -15.03 -10.33
C LEU A 72 8.32 -16.01 -9.24
N GLY A 73 7.03 -15.99 -8.90
CA GLY A 73 6.41 -16.93 -7.97
C GLY A 73 6.52 -18.37 -8.46
N GLU A 74 6.15 -18.61 -9.72
CA GLU A 74 6.29 -19.93 -10.36
C GLU A 74 7.74 -20.42 -10.41
N PHE A 75 8.70 -19.52 -10.62
CA PHE A 75 10.12 -19.85 -10.51
C PHE A 75 10.51 -20.26 -9.09
N GLN A 76 10.14 -19.46 -8.09
CA GLN A 76 10.42 -19.73 -6.68
C GLN A 76 9.79 -21.06 -6.21
N ASP A 77 8.53 -21.31 -6.56
CA ASP A 77 7.81 -22.52 -6.21
C ASP A 77 8.44 -23.79 -6.82
N ARG A 78 8.92 -23.71 -8.06
CA ARG A 78 9.62 -24.84 -8.69
C ARG A 78 10.97 -25.10 -8.03
N LEU A 79 11.72 -24.05 -7.68
CA LEU A 79 12.99 -24.17 -6.97
C LEU A 79 12.79 -24.75 -5.56
N GLN A 80 11.82 -24.22 -4.80
CA GLN A 80 11.50 -24.70 -3.46
C GLN A 80 11.10 -26.18 -3.50
N ARG A 81 10.23 -26.57 -4.45
CA ARG A 81 9.87 -27.98 -4.65
C ARG A 81 11.08 -28.85 -4.97
N CYS A 82 12.03 -28.38 -5.79
CA CYS A 82 13.27 -29.11 -6.07
C CYS A 82 14.10 -29.37 -4.80
N VAL A 83 14.29 -28.34 -3.97
CA VAL A 83 15.06 -28.47 -2.72
C VAL A 83 14.31 -29.34 -1.69
N MET A 84 12.98 -29.25 -1.61
CA MET A 84 12.18 -30.13 -0.76
C MET A 84 12.30 -31.59 -1.20
N GLN A 85 12.28 -31.87 -2.52
CA GLN A 85 12.51 -33.22 -3.02
C GLN A 85 13.87 -33.78 -2.61
N CYS A 86 14.94 -32.95 -2.64
CA CYS A 86 16.24 -33.35 -2.13
C CYS A 86 16.20 -33.76 -0.65
N ASN A 87 15.40 -33.07 0.17
CA ASN A 87 15.25 -33.39 1.59
C ASN A 87 14.51 -34.73 1.75
N ASP A 88 13.41 -34.92 1.03
CA ASP A 88 12.60 -36.14 1.11
C ASP A 88 13.38 -37.37 0.64
N ASP A 89 14.15 -37.25 -0.44
CA ASP A 89 15.02 -38.32 -0.95
C ASP A 89 16.09 -38.76 0.07
N ILE A 90 16.50 -37.85 0.96
CA ILE A 90 17.48 -38.13 2.03
C ILE A 90 16.78 -38.75 3.24
N LYS A 91 15.62 -38.22 3.64
CA LYS A 91 14.82 -38.79 4.74
C LYS A 91 14.46 -40.25 4.50
N VAL A 92 14.12 -40.62 3.26
CA VAL A 92 13.81 -42.02 2.88
C VAL A 92 15.01 -42.95 3.09
N LYS A 93 16.24 -42.43 3.04
CA LYS A 93 17.48 -43.20 3.20
C LYS A 93 18.02 -43.21 4.63
N MET A 94 17.56 -42.31 5.49
CA MET A 94 18.01 -42.22 6.88
C MET A 94 17.37 -43.32 7.74
N SER A 95 18.18 -43.91 8.61
CA SER A 95 17.73 -44.89 9.61
C SER A 95 16.91 -44.19 10.72
N PRO A 96 16.06 -44.92 11.47
CA PRO A 96 15.29 -44.34 12.59
C PRO A 96 16.16 -43.78 13.73
N SER A 97 17.44 -44.15 13.80
CA SER A 97 18.42 -43.69 14.78
C SER A 97 19.81 -43.58 14.12
N PRO A 98 20.06 -42.52 13.32
CA PRO A 98 21.27 -42.41 12.52
C PRO A 98 22.49 -42.07 13.39
N SER A 99 23.66 -42.64 13.04
CA SER A 99 24.93 -42.24 13.66
C SER A 99 25.40 -40.88 13.15
N GLU A 100 26.33 -40.22 13.86
CA GLU A 100 26.90 -38.93 13.42
C GLU A 100 27.52 -39.01 12.01
N ASP A 101 28.18 -40.12 11.67
CA ASP A 101 28.76 -40.35 10.35
C ASP A 101 27.68 -40.48 9.25
N GLU A 102 26.56 -41.13 9.56
CA GLU A 102 25.40 -41.23 8.64
C GLU A 102 24.77 -39.85 8.43
N VAL A 103 24.61 -39.06 9.49
CA VAL A 103 24.10 -37.68 9.41
C VAL A 103 25.01 -36.82 8.54
N ALA A 104 26.33 -36.89 8.73
CA ALA A 104 27.30 -36.13 7.94
C ALA A 104 27.23 -36.51 6.45
N LYS A 105 27.19 -37.82 6.14
CA LYS A 105 27.08 -38.31 4.76
C LYS A 105 25.78 -37.88 4.08
N HIS A 106 24.66 -37.96 4.78
CA HIS A 106 23.35 -37.55 4.26
C HIS A 106 23.24 -36.03 4.09
N THR A 107 23.91 -35.26 4.95
CA THR A 107 24.02 -33.80 4.81
C THR A 107 24.80 -33.43 3.54
N ASP A 108 25.95 -34.05 3.28
CA ASP A 108 26.72 -33.81 2.03
C ASP A 108 25.92 -34.20 0.78
N GLN A 109 25.15 -35.31 0.82
CA GLN A 109 24.27 -35.68 -0.29
C GLN A 109 23.15 -34.67 -0.53
N PHE A 110 22.54 -34.16 0.55
CA PHE A 110 21.54 -33.09 0.46
C PHE A 110 22.15 -31.83 -0.17
N GLU A 111 23.32 -31.40 0.30
CA GLU A 111 23.99 -30.21 -0.24
C GLU A 111 24.31 -30.34 -1.74
N ARG A 112 24.83 -31.49 -2.18
CA ARG A 112 25.08 -31.75 -3.61
C ARG A 112 23.79 -31.73 -4.43
N CYS A 113 22.69 -32.25 -3.90
CA CYS A 113 21.39 -32.20 -4.56
C CYS A 113 20.87 -30.76 -4.67
N ALA A 114 20.95 -29.99 -3.57
CA ALA A 114 20.54 -28.59 -3.54
C ALA A 114 21.33 -27.73 -4.53
N VAL A 115 22.65 -27.94 -4.65
CA VAL A 115 23.48 -27.25 -5.66
C VAL A 115 23.00 -27.55 -7.09
N LYS A 116 22.70 -28.82 -7.41
CA LYS A 116 22.16 -29.20 -8.72
C LYS A 116 20.81 -28.55 -9.02
N CYS A 117 19.92 -28.46 -8.02
CA CYS A 117 18.66 -27.73 -8.13
C CYS A 117 18.92 -26.26 -8.49
N VAL A 118 19.80 -25.60 -7.73
CA VAL A 118 20.14 -24.18 -7.95
C VAL A 118 20.73 -23.96 -9.34
N ASP A 119 21.71 -24.77 -9.77
CA ASP A 119 22.34 -24.64 -11.09
C ASP A 119 21.32 -24.83 -12.22
N LYS A 120 20.44 -25.82 -12.10
CA LYS A 120 19.36 -26.05 -13.07
C LYS A 120 18.44 -24.85 -13.16
N HIS A 121 18.00 -24.31 -12.03
CA HIS A 121 17.05 -23.20 -12.00
C HIS A 121 17.68 -21.87 -12.43
N VAL A 122 18.92 -21.56 -11.99
CA VAL A 122 19.66 -20.39 -12.46
C VAL A 122 19.84 -20.43 -13.99
N GLY A 123 20.06 -21.61 -14.57
CA GLY A 123 20.12 -21.78 -16.03
C GLY A 123 18.80 -21.48 -16.78
N LEU A 124 17.65 -21.51 -16.10
CA LEU A 124 16.35 -21.18 -16.68
C LEU A 124 16.03 -19.69 -16.65
N LEU A 125 16.68 -18.91 -15.77
CA LEU A 125 16.44 -17.48 -15.60
C LEU A 125 16.55 -16.68 -16.91
N PRO A 126 17.59 -16.87 -17.77
CA PRO A 126 17.70 -16.10 -19.01
C PRO A 126 16.53 -16.32 -19.98
N THR A 127 16.03 -17.56 -20.06
CA THR A 127 14.89 -17.91 -20.92
C THR A 127 13.60 -17.31 -20.38
N MET A 128 13.36 -17.43 -19.07
CA MET A 128 12.21 -16.81 -18.41
C MET A 128 12.21 -15.29 -18.62
N MET A 129 13.35 -14.64 -18.35
CA MET A 129 13.59 -13.21 -18.57
C MET A 129 13.26 -12.78 -20.02
N LYS A 130 13.74 -13.54 -21.01
CA LYS A 130 13.48 -13.25 -22.43
C LYS A 130 11.99 -13.33 -22.76
N THR A 131 11.29 -14.34 -22.23
CA THR A 131 9.84 -14.49 -22.40
C THR A 131 9.11 -13.32 -21.77
N MET A 132 9.47 -12.96 -20.53
CA MET A 132 8.83 -11.87 -19.80
C MET A 132 8.98 -10.53 -20.53
N LYS A 133 10.20 -10.20 -20.96
CA LYS A 133 10.45 -8.99 -21.77
C LYS A 133 9.65 -8.98 -23.06
N SER A 134 9.54 -10.12 -23.74
CA SER A 134 8.76 -10.23 -24.98
C SER A 134 7.28 -9.93 -24.75
N VAL A 135 6.72 -10.42 -23.64
CA VAL A 135 5.33 -10.13 -23.24
C VAL A 135 5.18 -8.65 -22.89
N LEU A 136 6.09 -8.08 -22.08
CA LEU A 136 6.05 -6.66 -21.69
C LEU A 136 6.24 -5.72 -22.90
N ALA A 137 7.05 -6.10 -23.89
CA ALA A 137 7.30 -5.31 -25.10
C ALA A 137 6.08 -5.22 -26.03
N LYS A 138 5.19 -6.23 -26.03
CA LYS A 138 3.92 -6.21 -26.77
C LYS A 138 2.88 -5.29 -26.15
N GLY A 139 3.19 -4.72 -24.99
CA GLY A 139 2.34 -3.81 -24.27
C GLY A 139 1.37 -4.52 -23.32
N PRO A 140 1.00 -3.84 -22.23
CA PRO A 140 0.21 -4.40 -21.13
C PRO A 140 -1.24 -4.76 -21.49
N GLU A 141 -1.73 -4.38 -22.67
CA GLU A 141 -3.07 -4.77 -23.14
C GLU A 141 -3.20 -6.27 -23.40
N HIS A 142 -2.08 -6.94 -23.71
CA HIS A 142 -2.01 -8.37 -24.03
C HIS A 142 -1.81 -9.27 -22.80
N ILE A 143 -1.70 -8.69 -21.61
CA ILE A 143 -1.47 -9.42 -20.36
C ILE A 143 -2.82 -9.68 -19.67
N PRO A 144 -3.16 -10.95 -19.35
CA PRO A 144 -4.41 -11.28 -18.68
C PRO A 144 -4.50 -10.64 -17.29
N GLN A 145 -5.69 -10.16 -16.92
CA GLN A 145 -5.91 -9.49 -15.63
C GLN A 145 -5.90 -10.49 -14.47
N MET A 146 -4.90 -10.37 -13.60
CA MET A 146 -4.98 -10.80 -12.20
C MET A 146 -5.31 -9.56 -11.36
N GLN A 147 -6.25 -9.64 -10.43
CA GLN A 147 -6.65 -8.50 -9.60
C GLN A 147 -5.65 -8.29 -8.46
N ASN A 148 -5.02 -7.11 -8.40
CA ASN A 148 -4.42 -6.56 -7.18
C ASN A 148 -4.80 -5.09 -7.08
N LEU A 149 -5.32 -4.72 -5.89
CA LEU A 149 -5.78 -3.39 -5.52
C LEU A 149 -4.60 -2.59 -4.94
N VAL A 150 -4.01 -1.70 -5.74
CA VAL A 150 -3.32 -0.52 -5.20
C VAL A 150 -4.13 0.69 -5.62
N PHE A 151 -5.18 0.98 -4.86
CA PHE A 151 -6.07 2.10 -5.13
C PHE A 151 -6.62 2.67 -3.82
N VAL A 152 -5.76 3.29 -3.02
CA VAL A 152 -6.18 3.90 -1.75
C VAL A 152 -5.56 5.29 -1.57
N TYR A 153 -5.67 6.18 -2.56
CA TYR A 153 -5.37 7.61 -2.36
C TYR A 153 -6.32 8.57 -3.11
N CYS A 154 -7.60 8.20 -3.23
CA CYS A 154 -8.68 9.15 -3.57
C CYS A 154 -9.93 8.97 -2.71
N LEU A 155 -9.82 8.29 -1.55
CA LEU A 155 -10.97 7.91 -0.72
C LEU A 155 -11.51 9.03 0.18
N PHE A 156 -10.87 10.19 0.24
CA PHE A 156 -11.37 11.32 1.01
C PHE A 156 -12.04 12.29 0.05
N GLY A 157 -13.36 12.15 -0.07
CA GLY A 157 -14.25 12.98 -0.88
C GLY A 157 -14.27 14.44 -0.44
N ILE A 158 -13.14 15.13 -0.59
CA ILE A 158 -13.00 16.54 -0.32
C ILE A 158 -12.95 17.25 -1.68
N PRO A 159 -14.02 17.96 -2.07
CA PRO A 159 -14.03 18.79 -3.26
C PRO A 159 -13.22 20.05 -2.97
N SER A 160 -11.89 19.94 -2.99
CA SER A 160 -11.00 21.08 -2.94
C SER A 160 -10.08 21.05 -4.16
N GLY A 161 -10.02 22.14 -4.92
CA GLY A 161 -9.05 22.29 -6.01
C GLY A 161 -7.60 22.12 -5.53
N TRP A 162 -7.36 22.31 -4.24
CA TRP A 162 -6.08 22.01 -3.59
C TRP A 162 -5.73 20.52 -3.65
N HIS A 163 -6.64 19.61 -3.27
CA HIS A 163 -6.37 18.17 -3.31
C HIS A 163 -6.06 17.69 -4.74
N ARG A 164 -6.83 18.14 -5.74
CA ARG A 164 -6.54 17.82 -7.16
C ARG A 164 -5.18 18.31 -7.60
N ARG A 165 -4.82 19.55 -7.27
CA ARG A 165 -3.52 20.13 -7.62
C ARG A 165 -2.38 19.34 -6.98
N THR A 166 -2.44 19.09 -5.68
CA THR A 166 -1.41 18.34 -4.96
C THR A 166 -1.27 16.91 -5.48
N THR A 167 -2.37 16.25 -5.86
CA THR A 167 -2.34 14.91 -6.46
C THR A 167 -1.75 14.92 -7.87
N SER A 168 -2.06 15.93 -8.70
CA SER A 168 -1.40 16.10 -10.01
C SER A 168 0.10 16.38 -9.86
N GLU A 169 0.50 17.23 -8.90
CA GLU A 169 1.90 17.52 -8.59
C GLU A 169 2.65 16.27 -8.13
N MET A 170 2.03 15.44 -7.29
CA MET A 170 2.57 14.14 -6.88
C MET A 170 2.82 13.23 -8.08
N HIS A 171 1.83 13.07 -8.98
CA HIS A 171 2.00 12.25 -10.17
C HIS A 171 3.07 12.81 -11.13
N SER A 172 3.13 14.12 -11.29
CA SER A 172 4.18 14.79 -12.08
C SER A 172 5.57 14.61 -11.46
N CYS A 173 5.67 14.61 -10.13
CA CYS A 173 6.88 14.28 -9.39
C CYS A 173 7.29 12.82 -9.61
N ALA A 174 6.35 11.87 -9.55
CA ALA A 174 6.60 10.46 -9.81
C ALA A 174 7.10 10.20 -11.24
N VAL A 175 6.56 10.89 -12.25
CA VAL A 175 7.09 10.84 -13.63
C VAL A 175 8.57 11.23 -13.67
N ARG A 176 8.95 12.33 -12.99
CA ARG A 176 10.36 12.77 -12.93
C ARG A 176 11.26 11.77 -12.22
N CYS A 177 10.77 11.09 -11.18
CA CYS A 177 11.51 10.00 -10.55
C CYS A 177 11.79 8.90 -11.58
N CYS A 178 10.75 8.37 -12.23
CA CYS A 178 10.89 7.29 -13.20
C CYS A 178 11.77 7.64 -14.42
N ASP A 179 11.72 8.90 -14.89
CA ASP A 179 12.53 9.38 -16.02
C ASP A 179 14.01 9.58 -15.66
N ASP A 180 14.34 9.92 -14.41
CA ASP A 180 15.72 10.18 -13.96
C ASP A 180 16.51 8.88 -13.70
N THR A 181 16.81 8.18 -14.79
CA THR A 181 17.63 6.96 -14.81
C THR A 181 19.06 7.16 -14.32
N ARG A 182 19.57 8.40 -14.27
CA ARG A 182 20.93 8.70 -13.77
C ARG A 182 20.97 8.82 -12.24
N LYS A 183 19.96 9.43 -11.63
CA LYS A 183 19.86 9.51 -10.15
C LYS A 183 19.22 8.26 -9.53
N GLN A 184 18.47 7.47 -10.30
CA GLN A 184 17.76 6.29 -9.80
C GLN A 184 18.19 5.00 -10.53
N PRO A 185 19.39 4.47 -10.23
CA PRO A 185 19.93 3.29 -10.92
C PRO A 185 19.27 1.97 -10.52
N ARG A 186 18.46 1.93 -9.46
CA ARG A 186 17.78 0.73 -8.95
C ARG A 186 16.30 1.01 -8.73
N MET A 187 15.49 -0.05 -8.75
CA MET A 187 14.04 0.04 -8.52
C MET A 187 13.71 0.64 -7.14
N ASP A 188 14.42 0.24 -6.08
CA ASP A 188 14.22 0.76 -4.72
C ASP A 188 14.39 2.29 -4.61
N ASN A 189 15.36 2.85 -5.37
CA ASN A 189 15.58 4.30 -5.39
C ASN A 189 14.42 5.04 -6.06
N VAL A 190 13.78 4.42 -7.04
CA VAL A 190 12.59 4.97 -7.71
C VAL A 190 11.41 4.97 -6.75
N GLN A 191 11.19 3.86 -6.06
CA GLN A 191 10.10 3.74 -5.09
C GLN A 191 10.24 4.75 -3.96
N SER A 192 11.43 4.87 -3.36
CA SER A 192 11.71 5.85 -2.32
C SER A 192 11.44 7.30 -2.78
N CYS A 193 11.79 7.65 -4.02
CA CYS A 193 11.49 8.98 -4.58
C CYS A 193 9.99 9.22 -4.74
N ILE A 194 9.24 8.22 -5.22
CA ILE A 194 7.78 8.31 -5.35
C ILE A 194 7.11 8.47 -3.99
N ASP A 195 7.61 7.75 -2.97
CA ASP A 195 7.11 7.85 -1.60
C ASP A 195 7.33 9.26 -1.01
N GLU A 196 8.49 9.88 -1.31
CA GLU A 196 8.74 11.29 -0.98
C GLU A 196 7.76 12.23 -1.70
N CYS A 197 7.46 11.98 -2.98
CA CYS A 197 6.46 12.75 -3.73
C CYS A 197 5.06 12.68 -3.09
N ALA A 198 4.70 11.56 -2.45
CA ALA A 198 3.40 11.37 -1.80
C ALA A 198 3.31 12.01 -0.39
N THR A 199 4.44 12.38 0.20
CA THR A 199 4.52 12.92 1.58
C THR A 199 3.60 14.11 1.85
N PRO A 200 3.45 15.13 0.96
CA PRO A 200 2.53 16.24 1.18
C PRO A 200 1.07 15.81 1.31
N LEU A 201 0.64 14.80 0.56
CA LEU A 201 -0.71 14.24 0.61
C LEU A 201 -0.92 13.48 1.92
N LEU A 202 0.05 12.66 2.33
CA LEU A 202 -0.02 11.90 3.58
C LEU A 202 -0.10 12.82 4.80
N LYS A 203 0.69 13.90 4.84
CA LYS A 203 0.63 14.90 5.92
C LYS A 203 -0.72 15.60 5.99
N ALA A 204 -1.28 15.95 4.84
CA ALA A 204 -2.62 16.54 4.79
C ALA A 204 -3.70 15.58 5.26
N GLN A 205 -3.60 14.31 4.88
CA GLN A 205 -4.51 13.26 5.33
C GLN A 205 -4.45 13.09 6.86
N ASP A 206 -3.23 12.98 7.41
CA ASP A 206 -3.00 12.83 8.86
C ASP A 206 -3.55 14.03 9.64
N TYR A 207 -3.26 15.25 9.19
CA TYR A 207 -3.80 16.47 9.78
C TYR A 207 -5.35 16.48 9.80
N MET A 208 -5.99 16.10 8.68
CA MET A 208 -7.45 16.05 8.64
C MET A 208 -8.04 14.97 9.53
N GLN A 209 -7.42 13.80 9.58
CA GLN A 209 -7.82 12.73 10.49
C GLN A 209 -7.68 13.15 11.95
N HIS A 210 -6.60 13.87 12.27
CA HIS A 210 -6.36 14.42 13.60
C HIS A 210 -7.45 15.42 14.01
N GLU A 211 -7.75 16.42 13.18
CA GLU A 211 -8.78 17.43 13.45
C GLU A 211 -10.18 16.82 13.60
N LEU A 212 -10.55 15.90 12.71
CA LEU A 212 -11.82 15.17 12.81
C LEU A 212 -11.88 14.26 14.04
N GLY A 213 -10.77 13.62 14.38
CA GLY A 213 -10.64 12.82 15.59
C GLY A 213 -10.81 13.67 16.86
N GLN A 214 -10.20 14.85 16.91
CA GLN A 214 -10.41 15.79 18.02
C GLN A 214 -11.87 16.20 18.15
N PHE A 215 -12.54 16.49 17.02
CA PHE A 215 -13.95 16.84 17.02
C PHE A 215 -14.82 15.69 17.57
N GLN A 216 -14.56 14.45 17.12
CA GLN A 216 -15.24 13.25 17.63
C GLN A 216 -15.04 13.07 19.13
N VAL A 217 -13.81 13.23 19.63
CA VAL A 217 -13.51 13.11 21.07
C VAL A 217 -14.25 14.19 21.88
N ARG A 218 -14.30 15.43 21.38
CA ARG A 218 -15.03 16.51 22.06
C ARG A 218 -16.53 16.22 22.14
N LEU A 219 -17.12 15.74 21.04
CA LEU A 219 -18.53 15.36 20.99
C LEU A 219 -18.83 14.20 21.93
N GLN A 220 -18.02 13.14 21.90
CA GLN A 220 -18.17 11.98 22.80
C GLN A 220 -18.06 12.39 24.27
N ARG A 221 -17.11 13.26 24.62
CA ARG A 221 -16.97 13.79 25.98
C ARG A 221 -18.19 14.61 26.40
N CYS A 222 -18.77 15.40 25.50
CA CYS A 222 -19.98 16.17 25.76
C CYS A 222 -21.16 15.24 26.13
N VAL A 223 -21.37 14.18 25.35
CA VAL A 223 -22.43 13.18 25.61
C VAL A 223 -22.17 12.41 26.91
N MET A 224 -20.91 12.06 27.19
CA MET A 224 -20.52 11.41 28.44
C MET A 224 -20.82 12.29 29.66
N GLN A 225 -20.52 13.59 29.58
CA GLN A 225 -20.88 14.55 30.62
C GLN A 225 -22.39 14.62 30.84
N CYS A 226 -23.20 14.65 29.77
CA CYS A 226 -24.66 14.60 29.89
C CYS A 226 -25.13 13.34 30.65
N ASN A 227 -24.52 12.19 30.37
CA ASN A 227 -24.85 10.94 31.04
C ASN A 227 -24.47 10.98 32.53
N ASP A 228 -23.30 11.53 32.86
CA ASP A 228 -22.82 11.62 34.24
C ASP A 228 -23.64 12.63 35.06
N ASP A 229 -24.00 13.76 34.46
CA ASP A 229 -24.88 14.77 35.07
C ASP A 229 -26.25 14.17 35.39
N VAL A 230 -26.87 13.44 34.45
CA VAL A 230 -28.15 12.78 34.69
C VAL A 230 -28.02 11.69 35.75
N ARG A 231 -26.97 10.87 35.71
CA ARG A 231 -26.71 9.83 36.72
C ARG A 231 -26.56 10.40 38.13
N SER A 232 -25.93 11.56 38.27
CA SER A 232 -25.75 12.22 39.57
C SER A 232 -27.07 12.61 40.24
N LEU A 233 -28.15 12.74 39.44
CA LEU A 233 -29.48 13.14 39.91
C LEU A 233 -30.38 11.94 40.25
N ILE A 234 -29.97 10.70 39.95
CA ILE A 234 -30.80 9.50 40.16
C ILE A 234 -30.73 9.08 41.64
N PRO A 235 -31.86 9.12 42.38
CA PRO A 235 -31.92 8.63 43.75
C PRO A 235 -31.96 7.09 43.83
N ASN A 236 -31.62 6.51 44.99
CA ASN A 236 -31.61 5.05 45.18
C ASN A 236 -32.99 4.35 45.05
N ASN A 237 -34.10 5.10 45.19
CA ASN A 237 -35.47 4.61 44.96
C ASN A 237 -36.12 5.46 43.87
N THR A 238 -36.20 4.94 42.64
CA THR A 238 -36.80 5.61 41.48
C THR A 238 -38.07 4.93 41.00
N ASN A 239 -39.08 5.73 40.67
CA ASN A 239 -40.32 5.26 40.04
C ASN A 239 -40.26 5.46 38.51
N GLU A 240 -41.20 4.88 37.78
CA GLU A 240 -41.24 4.91 36.30
C GLU A 240 -41.38 6.34 35.74
N ALA A 241 -42.09 7.23 36.45
CA ALA A 241 -42.21 8.66 36.09
C ALA A 241 -40.87 9.42 36.20
N ASP A 242 -40.00 9.05 37.15
CA ASP A 242 -38.68 9.66 37.32
C ASP A 242 -37.74 9.23 36.19
N MET A 243 -37.81 7.96 35.77
CA MET A 243 -37.06 7.44 34.63
C MET A 243 -37.40 8.16 33.32
N ALA A 244 -38.67 8.47 33.07
CA ALA A 244 -39.09 9.24 31.91
C ALA A 244 -38.56 10.69 31.96
N ARG A 245 -38.50 11.30 33.14
CA ARG A 245 -37.93 12.64 33.33
C ARG A 245 -36.42 12.66 33.08
N PHE A 246 -35.68 11.69 33.61
CA PHE A 246 -34.22 11.59 33.39
C PHE A 246 -33.86 11.32 31.92
N ARG A 247 -34.64 10.48 31.23
CA ARG A 247 -34.49 10.26 29.78
C ARG A 247 -34.67 11.56 29.00
N ASN A 248 -35.73 12.32 29.28
CA ASN A 248 -35.96 13.63 28.65
C ASN A 248 -34.84 14.65 28.94
N GLN A 249 -34.26 14.63 30.14
CA GLN A 249 -33.12 15.49 30.47
C GLN A 249 -31.86 15.11 29.68
N PHE A 250 -31.56 13.81 29.58
CA PHE A 250 -30.44 13.31 28.78
C PHE A 250 -30.61 13.66 27.29
N GLU A 251 -31.81 13.47 26.74
CA GLU A 251 -32.12 13.82 25.34
C GLU A 251 -31.92 15.32 25.09
N ARG A 252 -32.46 16.19 25.95
CA ARG A 252 -32.26 17.65 25.83
C ARG A 252 -30.78 18.05 25.91
N CYS A 253 -30.02 17.46 26.83
CA CYS A 253 -28.59 17.73 26.97
C CYS A 253 -27.82 17.26 25.71
N THR A 254 -28.16 16.09 25.18
CA THR A 254 -27.53 15.54 23.97
C THR A 254 -27.81 16.43 22.75
N ILE A 255 -29.03 16.93 22.59
CA ILE A 255 -29.39 17.88 21.52
C ILE A 255 -28.56 19.16 21.65
N GLN A 256 -28.47 19.74 22.85
CA GLN A 256 -27.64 20.94 23.08
C GLN A 256 -26.15 20.70 22.80
N CYS A 257 -25.62 19.52 23.15
CA CYS A 257 -24.25 19.13 22.79
C CYS A 257 -24.07 19.10 21.27
N VAL A 258 -24.99 18.45 20.56
CA VAL A 258 -24.93 18.34 19.09
C VAL A 258 -25.03 19.73 18.45
N ASP A 259 -25.98 20.57 18.83
CA ASP A 259 -26.16 21.92 18.29
C ASP A 259 -24.89 22.77 18.47
N LYS A 260 -24.32 22.77 19.68
CA LYS A 260 -23.07 23.48 19.99
C LYS A 260 -21.91 22.99 19.12
N HIS A 261 -21.84 21.70 18.84
CA HIS A 261 -20.76 21.12 18.02
C HIS A 261 -21.00 21.32 16.52
N ILE A 262 -22.25 21.32 16.06
CA ILE A 262 -22.62 21.65 14.68
C ILE A 262 -22.15 23.06 14.32
N ASP A 263 -22.35 24.03 15.20
CA ASP A 263 -21.94 25.43 14.98
C ASP A 263 -20.42 25.63 14.86
N ILE A 264 -19.63 24.69 15.37
CA ILE A 264 -18.16 24.73 15.30
C ILE A 264 -17.65 24.22 13.94
N ILE A 265 -18.38 23.30 13.29
CA ILE A 265 -17.98 22.64 12.04
C ILE A 265 -17.59 23.65 10.94
N PRO A 266 -18.34 24.74 10.66
CA PRO A 266 -17.97 25.69 9.62
C PRO A 266 -16.64 26.43 9.88
N ASN A 267 -16.35 26.77 11.14
CA ASN A 267 -15.11 27.44 11.52
C ASN A 267 -13.92 26.47 11.42
N MET A 268 -14.11 25.23 11.89
CA MET A 268 -13.12 24.16 11.78
C MET A 268 -12.79 23.86 10.31
N MET A 269 -13.79 23.69 9.45
CA MET A 269 -13.58 23.46 8.02
C MET A 269 -12.83 24.63 7.33
N ARG A 270 -13.09 25.87 7.74
CA ARG A 270 -12.36 27.04 7.22
C ARG A 270 -10.89 27.04 7.66
N ALA A 271 -10.61 26.75 8.93
CA ALA A 271 -9.26 26.65 9.45
C ALA A 271 -8.47 25.54 8.74
N MET A 272 -9.07 24.34 8.62
CA MET A 272 -8.46 23.21 7.91
C MET A 272 -8.16 23.56 6.44
N LYS A 273 -9.13 24.15 5.72
CA LYS A 273 -8.92 24.59 4.34
C LYS A 273 -7.77 25.59 4.22
N SER A 274 -7.64 26.53 5.16
CA SER A 274 -6.56 27.51 5.18
C SER A 274 -5.19 26.87 5.36
N VAL A 275 -5.05 25.95 6.33
CA VAL A 275 -3.80 25.21 6.59
C VAL A 275 -3.40 24.38 5.37
N LEU A 276 -4.35 23.64 4.79
CA LEU A 276 -4.12 22.85 3.60
C LEU A 276 -3.66 23.73 2.42
N SER A 277 -4.33 24.85 2.18
CA SER A 277 -3.96 25.78 1.09
C SER A 277 -2.58 26.43 1.26
N SER A 278 -2.07 26.49 2.49
CA SER A 278 -0.75 27.05 2.82
C SER A 278 0.40 26.06 2.57
N GLY A 279 0.09 24.81 2.24
CA GLY A 279 1.05 23.77 1.87
C GLY A 279 1.73 23.08 3.06
N PRO A 280 2.60 22.09 2.80
CA PRO A 280 3.15 21.17 3.80
C PRO A 280 4.06 21.81 4.86
N ASN A 281 4.48 23.06 4.70
CA ASN A 281 5.27 23.77 5.71
C ASN A 281 4.39 24.34 6.84
N ALA A 282 3.12 24.67 6.56
CA ALA A 282 2.18 25.14 7.58
C ALA A 282 1.70 24.01 8.52
N MET A 283 1.76 22.76 8.06
CA MET A 283 1.35 21.56 8.82
C MET A 283 2.39 21.10 9.86
N ARG A 284 3.58 21.72 9.96
CA ARG A 284 4.61 21.39 10.96
C ARG A 284 4.38 22.04 12.33
N HIS A 285 3.47 23.01 12.42
CA HIS A 285 3.28 23.87 13.59
C HIS A 285 1.83 23.89 14.10
N ALA A 286 0.97 23.02 13.57
CA ALA A 286 -0.43 22.87 13.98
C ALA A 286 -0.58 21.64 14.90
#